data_AF-A0A7Z9ITV0-F1
#
_entry.id   AF-A0A7Z9ITV0-F1
#
_cell.length_a   1.000
_cell.length_b   1.000
_cell.length_c   1.000
_cell.angle_alpha   90.00
_cell.angle_beta   90.00
_cell.angle_gamma   90.00
#
_symmetry.space_group_name_H-M   'P 1'
#
loop_
_entity.id
_entity.type
_entity.pdbx_description
1 polymer ?
#
loop_
_entity_poly.entity_id
_entity_poly.type
_entity_poly.pdbx_seq_one_letter_code
_entity_poly.pdbx_strand_id
1 'polypeptide(L)' 'GIGLIIVKAGSLDEAREIADQDPFHQSGLRAYKIWPWKINEGGVDLKIRFAAGSFDIS' A
#
# COMPACT_ATOMS: atom_id res chain seq x y z
N GLY A 1 -1.21 16.12 -18.31
CA GLY A 1 -2.30 15.52 -17.53
C GLY A 1 -1.80 15.13 -16.15
N ILE A 2 -2.69 14.99 -15.17
CA ILE A 2 -2.34 14.49 -13.83
C ILE A 2 -2.33 12.95 -13.83
N GLY A 3 -1.43 12.36 -13.04
CA GLY A 3 -1.28 10.90 -12.93
C GLY A 3 -0.96 10.49 -11.50
N LEU A 4 -1.25 9.24 -11.16
CA LEU A 4 -0.94 8.62 -9.89
C LEU A 4 -0.21 7.30 -10.17
N ILE A 5 0.87 7.06 -9.44
CA ILE A 5 1.55 5.76 -9.39
C ILE A 5 1.55 5.29 -7.94
N ILE A 6 1.45 3.99 -7.74
CA ILE A 6 1.54 3.34 -6.43
C ILE A 6 2.69 2.36 -6.51
N VAL A 7 3.67 2.52 -5.62
CA VAL A 7 4.86 1.67 -5.58
C VAL A 7 4.98 1.04 -4.21
N LYS A 8 5.46 -0.20 -4.16
CA LYS A 8 5.83 -0.88 -2.92
C LYS A 8 7.30 -0.59 -2.65
N ALA A 9 7.60 0.01 -1.51
CA ALA A 9 8.95 0.32 -1.05
C ALA A 9 9.04 0.12 0.47
N GLY A 10 10.21 -0.30 0.96
CA GLY A 10 10.53 -0.43 2.37
C GLY A 10 10.88 0.90 3.05
N SER A 11 11.18 1.95 2.29
CA SER A 11 11.46 3.30 2.79
C SER A 11 11.02 4.39 1.82
N LEU A 12 11.01 5.64 2.28
CA LEU A 12 10.74 6.81 1.43
C LEU A 12 11.85 7.03 0.40
N ASP A 13 13.10 6.76 0.77
CA ASP A 13 14.26 6.90 -0.11
C ASP A 13 14.21 5.87 -1.25
N GLU A 14 13.85 4.62 -0.96
CA GLU A 14 13.64 3.59 -1.98
C GLU A 14 12.48 3.97 -2.92
N ALA A 15 11.38 4.50 -2.38
CA ALA A 15 10.28 5.01 -3.20
C ALA A 15 10.71 6.16 -4.12
N ARG A 16 11.64 7.01 -3.65
CA ARG A 16 12.18 8.13 -4.41
C ARG A 16 13.12 7.67 -5.52
N GLU A 17 13.99 6.70 -5.23
CA GLU A 17 14.83 6.05 -6.24
C GLU A 17 13.96 5.47 -7.36
N ILE A 18 12.89 4.74 -7.03
CA ILE A 18 11.96 4.18 -8.01
C ILE A 18 11.31 5.30 -8.85
N ALA A 19 10.87 6.39 -8.22
CA ALA A 19 10.26 7.51 -8.93
C ALA A 19 11.26 8.23 -9.86
N ASP A 20 12.51 8.44 -9.43
CA ASP A 20 13.53 9.12 -10.22
C ASP A 20 14.01 8.32 -11.44
N GLN A 21 13.74 7.02 -11.49
CA GLN A 21 14.01 6.16 -12.65
C GLN A 21 12.94 6.25 -13.77
N ASP A 22 11.84 6.97 -13.57
CA ASP A 22 10.83 7.19 -14.62
C ASP A 22 11.37 8.14 -15.70
N PRO A 23 11.33 7.76 -17.00
CA PRO A 23 11.82 8.61 -18.10
C PRO A 23 11.19 10.00 -18.15
N PHE A 24 9.94 10.17 -17.73
CA PHE A 24 9.25 11.46 -17.69
C PHE A 24 9.74 12.35 -16.54
N HIS A 25 10.19 11.76 -15.42
CA HIS A 25 10.79 12.52 -14.34
C HIS A 25 12.22 12.92 -14.70
N GLN A 26 13.01 12.01 -15.28
CA GLN A 26 14.38 12.29 -15.73
C GLN A 26 14.44 13.37 -16.81
N SER A 27 13.50 13.35 -17.75
CA SER A 27 13.38 14.36 -18.80
C SER A 27 12.75 15.68 -18.31
N GLY A 28 12.35 15.78 -17.04
CA GLY A 28 11.71 16.97 -16.47
C GLY A 28 10.31 17.26 -17.02
N LEU A 29 9.74 16.34 -17.81
CA LEU A 29 8.41 16.48 -18.40
C LEU A 29 7.30 16.33 -17.36
N ARG A 30 7.61 15.73 -16.20
CA ARG A 30 6.68 15.58 -15.07
C ARG A 30 7.38 15.86 -13.75
N ALA A 31 6.65 16.52 -12.86
CA ALA A 31 7.01 16.67 -11.46
C ALA A 31 6.10 15.81 -10.59
N TYR A 32 6.62 15.30 -9.49
CA TYR A 32 5.88 14.43 -8.58
C TYR A 32 6.11 14.83 -7.11
N LYS A 33 5.22 14.34 -6.24
CA LYS A 33 5.36 14.36 -4.78
C LYS A 33 5.08 12.96 -4.27
N ILE A 34 5.83 12.53 -3.25
CA ILE A 34 5.65 11.22 -2.62
C ILE A 34 4.88 11.42 -1.32
N TRP A 35 3.86 10.58 -1.13
CA TRP A 35 3.10 10.50 0.11
C TRP A 35 3.20 9.07 0.63
N PRO A 36 3.83 8.83 1.80
CA PRO A 36 3.83 7.51 2.39
C PRO A 36 2.41 7.15 2.80
N TRP A 37 1.95 5.97 2.40
CA TRP A 37 0.70 5.41 2.87
C TRP A 37 0.91 3.99 3.38
N LYS A 38 -0.07 3.47 4.10
CA LYS A 38 -0.16 2.05 4.41
C LYS A 38 -1.55 1.57 3.98
N ILE A 39 -1.61 0.47 3.25
CA ILE A 39 -2.89 -0.18 3.00
C ILE A 39 -3.29 -0.83 4.32
N ASN A 40 -4.47 -0.47 4.82
CA ASN A 40 -5.06 -1.12 5.98
C ASN A 40 -5.70 -2.43 5.52
N GLU A 41 -4.89 -3.46 5.32
CA GLU A 41 -5.34 -4.83 5.00
C GLU A 41 -5.82 -5.55 6.27
N GLY A 42 -6.73 -4.93 7.02
CA GLY A 42 -7.33 -5.52 8.21
C GLY A 42 -8.62 -6.26 7.86
N GLY A 43 -8.58 -7.59 7.81
CA GLY A 43 -9.76 -8.45 7.75
C GLY A 43 -9.51 -9.76 8.50
N VAL A 44 -10.44 -10.15 9.37
CA VAL A 44 -10.43 -11.47 10.03
C VAL A 44 -11.55 -12.31 9.43
N ASP A 45 -11.18 -13.44 8.85
CA ASP A 45 -12.12 -14.49 8.44
C ASP A 45 -12.25 -15.52 9.56
N LEU A 46 -13.34 -15.43 10.34
CA LEU A 46 -13.64 -16.35 11.43
C LEU A 46 -14.78 -17.29 11.04
N LYS A 47 -14.47 -18.58 10.81
CA LYS A 47 -15.47 -19.64 10.61
C LYS A 47 -15.55 -20.52 11.85
N ILE A 48 -16.66 -20.44 12.58
CA ILE A 48 -16.94 -21.29 13.74
C ILE A 48 -18.04 -22.29 13.40
N ARG A 49 -17.84 -23.57 13.74
CA ARG A 49 -18.85 -24.64 13.63
C ARG A 49 -18.98 -25.33 14.99
N PHE A 50 -20.18 -25.35 15.54
CA PHE A 50 -20.46 -26.00 16.82
C PHE A 50 -21.19 -27.33 16.62
N ALA A 51 -20.81 -28.33 17.41
CA ALA A 51 -21.53 -29.60 17.49
C ALA A 51 -22.23 -29.79 18.86
N ALA A 52 -21.66 -29.28 19.97
CA ALA A 52 -22.27 -29.38 21.31
C ALA A 52 -21.57 -28.51 22.40
N GLY A 53 -21.28 -27.22 22.15
CA GLY A 53 -20.61 -26.39 23.16
C GLY A 53 -20.86 -24.91 22.99
N SER A 54 -21.19 -24.23 24.11
CA SER A 54 -21.35 -22.78 24.19
C SER A 54 -20.01 -22.07 24.00
N PHE A 55 -20.04 -20.89 23.37
CA PHE A 55 -18.86 -20.07 23.13
C PHE A 55 -19.13 -18.61 23.52
N ASP A 56 -18.10 -17.97 24.07
CA ASP A 56 -18.08 -16.56 24.44
C ASP A 56 -16.95 -15.86 23.68
N ILE A 57 -17.25 -14.72 23.08
CA ILE A 57 -16.28 -13.82 22.45
C ILE A 57 -16.29 -12.55 23.29
N SER A 58 -15.21 -12.33 24.04
CA SER A 58 -14.91 -11.10 24.77
C SER A 58 -13.66 -10.44 24.19
#